data_AF-A0A6J6F1J9-F1
#
_entry.id   AF-A0A6J6F1J9-F1
#
_cell.length_a   1.000
_cell.length_b   1.000
_cell.length_c   1.000
_cell.angle_alpha   90.00
_cell.angle_beta   90.00
_cell.angle_gamma   90.00
#
_symmetry.space_group_name_H-M   'P 1'
#
loop_
_entity.id
_entity.type
_entity.pdbx_description
1 polymer ?
#
loop_
_entity_poly.entity_id
_entity_poly.type
_entity_poly.pdbx_seq_one_letter_code
_entity_poly.pdbx_strand_id
1 'polypeptide(L)'
;MAVRRNDLVSAWEFLTHNPETVTALSDRLKGSLSRLVRGGVTHTRWQLKLSATHGARIWYFVDGRKVHLERVFTSHPNETS
;
A
#
# COMPACT_ATOMS: atom_id res chain seq x y z
N MET A 1 -19.22 -13.34 8.66
CA MET A 1 -18.95 -12.31 7.64
C MET A 1 -17.44 -12.17 7.47
N ALA A 2 -16.87 -12.70 6.39
CA ALA A 2 -15.41 -12.78 6.17
C ALA A 2 -14.88 -11.66 5.26
N VAL A 3 -15.21 -10.40 5.55
CA VAL A 3 -14.87 -9.26 4.68
C VAL A 3 -13.37 -8.94 4.75
N ARG A 4 -12.79 -8.93 5.96
CA ARG A 4 -11.38 -8.55 6.17
C ARG A 4 -10.36 -9.46 5.48
N ARG A 5 -10.67 -10.77 5.37
CA ARG A 5 -9.78 -11.73 4.68
C ARG A 5 -9.78 -11.48 3.18
N ASN A 6 -10.91 -11.06 2.63
CA ASN A 6 -11.06 -10.80 1.20
C ASN A 6 -10.36 -9.50 0.77
N ASP A 7 -10.40 -8.47 1.62
CA ASP A 7 -9.72 -7.19 1.37
C ASP A 7 -8.19 -7.37 1.31
N LEU A 8 -7.62 -8.17 2.21
CA LEU A 8 -6.18 -8.46 2.21
C LEU A 8 -5.76 -9.28 0.99
N VAL A 9 -6.57 -10.27 0.60
CA VAL A 9 -6.32 -11.08 -0.61
C VAL A 9 -6.34 -10.19 -1.85
N SER A 10 -7.36 -9.32 -1.98
CA SER A 10 -7.48 -8.40 -3.11
C SER A 10 -6.30 -7.43 -3.19
N ALA A 11 -5.84 -6.91 -2.05
CA ALA A 11 -4.66 -6.05 -1.99
C ALA A 11 -3.39 -6.81 -2.34
N TRP A 12 -3.23 -8.05 -1.89
CA TRP A 12 -2.09 -8.89 -2.23
C TRP A 12 -2.04 -9.19 -3.73
N GLU A 13 -3.17 -9.61 -4.31
CA GLU A 13 -3.30 -9.86 -5.75
C GLU A 13 -2.92 -8.63 -6.59
N PHE A 14 -3.36 -7.45 -6.16
CA PHE A 14 -3.00 -6.19 -6.81
C PHE A 14 -1.49 -5.92 -6.75
N LEU A 15 -0.86 -6.14 -5.58
CA LEU A 15 0.58 -5.95 -5.41
C LEU A 15 1.39 -6.92 -6.26
N THR A 16 0.93 -8.16 -6.45
CA THR A 16 1.67 -9.17 -7.22
C THR A 16 1.45 -9.05 -8.73
N HIS A 17 0.29 -8.56 -9.17
CA HIS A 17 -0.02 -8.42 -10.60
C HIS A 17 0.38 -7.05 -11.14
N ASN A 18 -0.11 -5.97 -10.54
CA ASN A 18 -0.08 -4.62 -11.13
C ASN A 18 0.22 -3.51 -10.10
N PRO A 19 1.33 -3.59 -9.34
CA PRO A 19 1.61 -2.69 -8.21
C PRO A 19 1.82 -1.22 -8.59
N GLU A 20 2.08 -0.91 -9.86
CA GLU A 20 2.32 0.46 -10.35
C GLU A 20 1.11 1.04 -11.10
N THR A 21 -0.07 0.44 -10.96
CA THR A 21 -1.29 0.95 -11.59
C THR A 21 -2.02 1.91 -10.65
N VAL A 22 -2.34 3.11 -11.13
CA VAL A 22 -3.19 4.05 -10.37
C VAL A 22 -4.63 3.57 -10.43
N THR A 23 -5.26 3.40 -9.27
CA THR A 23 -6.66 2.98 -9.12
C THR A 23 -7.35 3.82 -8.04
N ALA A 24 -8.64 3.57 -7.78
CA ALA A 24 -9.34 4.24 -6.67
C ALA A 24 -8.73 3.95 -5.28
N LEU A 25 -8.01 2.84 -5.16
CA LEU A 25 -7.38 2.39 -3.91
C LEU A 25 -5.86 2.56 -3.92
N SER A 26 -5.22 2.61 -5.09
CA SER A 26 -3.77 2.77 -5.24
C SER A 26 -3.41 4.09 -5.90
N ASP A 27 -2.57 4.89 -5.25
CA ASP A 27 -2.03 6.11 -5.86
C ASP A 27 -0.59 6.34 -5.43
N ARG A 28 0.14 7.14 -6.22
CA ARG A 28 1.48 7.60 -5.87
C ARG A 28 1.38 8.62 -4.75
N LEU A 29 2.30 8.55 -3.79
CA LEU A 29 2.45 9.64 -2.84
C LEU A 29 2.93 10.89 -3.56
N LYS A 30 2.48 12.06 -3.08
CA LYS A 30 2.79 13.36 -3.70
C LYS A 30 3.74 14.17 -2.80
N GLY A 31 4.37 15.18 -3.40
CA GLY A 31 5.26 16.10 -2.70
C GLY A 31 6.55 15.44 -2.22
N SER A 32 7.01 15.83 -1.02
CA SER A 32 8.24 15.34 -0.40
C SER A 32 8.22 13.84 -0.08
N LEU A 33 7.04 13.23 0.03
CA LEU A 33 6.88 11.80 0.34
C LEU A 33 6.84 10.90 -0.90
N SER A 34 6.79 11.48 -2.10
CA SER A 34 6.68 10.76 -3.38
C SER A 34 7.89 9.91 -3.71
N ARG A 35 9.06 10.27 -3.18
CA ARG A 35 10.34 9.65 -3.47
C ARG A 35 10.94 9.06 -2.20
N LEU A 36 11.42 7.83 -2.31
CA LEU A 36 12.14 7.11 -1.26
C LEU A 36 13.52 6.76 -1.80
N VAL A 37 14.58 7.09 -1.05
CA VAL A 37 15.94 6.61 -1.37
C VAL A 37 16.19 5.34 -0.58
N ARG A 38 16.46 4.23 -1.26
CA ARG A 38 16.82 2.96 -0.63
C ARG A 38 18.00 2.34 -1.37
N GLY A 39 19.07 2.03 -0.64
CA GLY A 39 20.32 1.53 -1.25
C GLY A 39 20.98 2.51 -2.23
N GLY A 40 20.78 3.82 -2.05
CA GLY A 40 21.30 4.85 -2.96
C GLY A 40 20.47 5.07 -4.23
N VAL A 41 19.41 4.29 -4.44
CA VAL A 41 18.49 4.43 -5.58
C VAL A 41 17.22 5.13 -5.14
N THR A 42 16.74 6.07 -5.96
CA THR A 42 15.47 6.76 -5.71
C THR A 42 14.32 5.99 -6.36
N HIS A 43 13.38 5.53 -5.53
CA HIS A 43 12.16 4.85 -5.94
C HIS A 43 10.94 5.75 -5.77
N THR A 44 9.90 5.48 -6.57
CA THR A 44 8.59 6.09 -6.37
C THR A 44 7.87 5.36 -5.25
N ARG A 45 7.36 6.11 -4.27
CA ARG A 45 6.58 5.58 -3.17
C ARG A 45 5.10 5.57 -3.52
N TRP A 46 4.48 4.41 -3.33
CA TRP A 46 3.09 4.14 -3.59
C TRP A 46 2.33 3.95 -2.29
N GLN A 47 1.05 4.30 -2.30
CA GLN A 47 0.11 3.96 -1.24
C GLN A 47 -1.03 3.12 -1.80
N LEU A 48 -1.35 2.03 -1.13
CA LEU A 48 -2.52 1.18 -1.40
C LEU A 48 -3.43 1.19 -0.19
N LYS A 49 -4.68 1.59 -0.37
CA LYS A 49 -5.74 1.44 0.62
C LYS A 49 -6.29 0.03 0.53
N LEU A 50 -6.38 -0.67 1.67
CA LEU A 50 -6.93 -2.03 1.73
C LEU A 50 -8.44 -2.04 1.50
N SER A 51 -9.12 -0.96 1.85
CA SER A 51 -10.54 -0.78 1.58
C SER A 51 -10.85 0.72 1.46
N ALA A 52 -11.91 1.05 0.72
CA ALA A 52 -12.40 2.43 0.63
C ALA A 52 -13.05 2.90 1.94
N THR A 53 -13.58 1.97 2.74
CA THR A 53 -14.31 2.24 3.98
C THR A 53 -13.45 2.12 5.23
N HIS A 54 -12.34 1.37 5.18
CA HIS A 54 -11.42 1.21 6.30
C HIS A 54 -10.13 2.01 6.08
N GLY A 55 -9.63 2.66 7.13
CA GLY A 55 -8.42 3.50 7.08
C GLY A 55 -7.09 2.74 6.94
N ALA A 56 -7.14 1.41 6.72
CA ALA A 56 -5.94 0.60 6.58
C ALA A 56 -5.25 0.87 5.23
N ARG A 57 -3.95 1.18 5.29
CA ARG A 57 -3.16 1.59 4.13
C ARG A 57 -1.76 1.00 4.18
N ILE A 58 -1.24 0.65 3.02
CA ILE A 58 0.09 0.07 2.81
C ILE A 58 0.89 1.08 2.01
N TRP A 59 2.06 1.44 2.52
CA TRP A 59 3.06 2.16 1.76
C TRP A 59 4.10 1.16 1.25
N TYR A 60 4.39 1.23 -0.04
CA TYR A 60 5.31 0.32 -0.70
C TYR A 60 6.03 1.03 -1.85
N PHE A 61 7.05 0.40 -2.36
CA PHE A 61 7.71 0.80 -3.59
C PHE A 61 8.06 -0.44 -4.41
N VAL A 62 8.25 -0.25 -5.71
CA VAL A 62 8.61 -1.32 -6.63
C VAL A 62 10.07 -1.15 -7.01
N ASP A 63 10.81 -2.25 -6.94
CA ASP A 63 12.19 -2.36 -7.41
C ASP A 63 12.29 -3.52 -8.41
N GLY A 64 12.25 -3.18 -9.70
CA GLY A 64 12.15 -4.14 -10.78
C GLY A 64 10.86 -4.98 -10.69
N ARG A 65 10.99 -6.25 -10.29
CA ARG A 65 9.86 -7.18 -10.09
C ARG A 65 9.53 -7.44 -8.62
N LYS A 66 10.20 -6.74 -7.70
CA LYS A 66 9.99 -6.91 -6.27
C LYS A 66 9.17 -5.76 -5.72
N VAL A 67 8.12 -6.11 -4.99
CA VAL A 67 7.35 -5.16 -4.21
C VAL A 67 7.89 -5.14 -2.79
N HIS A 68 8.35 -3.98 -2.37
CA HIS A 68 8.88 -3.76 -1.03
C HIS A 68 7.86 -3.00 -0.20
N LEU A 69 7.31 -3.67 0.83
CA LEU A 69 6.45 -3.04 1.81
C LEU A 69 7.30 -2.18 2.74
N GLU A 70 7.06 -0.88 2.74
CA GLU A 70 7.77 0.06 3.61
C GLU A 70 7.06 0.19 4.96
N ARG A 71 5.75 0.36 4.94
CA ARG A 71 4.95 0.52 6.15
C ARG A 71 3.53 0.04 5.94
N VAL A 72 3.01 -0.71 6.89
CA VAL A 72 1.60 -1.12 6.91
C VAL A 72 0.93 -0.40 8.07
N PHE A 73 -0.10 0.38 7.77
CA PHE A 73 -0.95 1.01 8.75
C PHE A 73 -2.27 0.24 8.80
N THR A 74 -2.59 -0.34 9.94
CA THR A 74 -3.78 -1.19 10.13
C THR A 74 -4.97 -0.46 10.77
N SER A 75 -4.95 0.88 10.83
CA SER A 75 -5.84 1.68 11.69
C SER A 75 -7.28 1.18 11.82
N HIS A 76 -7.54 0.50 12.94
CA HIS A 76 -8.80 0.48 13.65
C HIS A 76 -8.65 1.38 14.89
N PRO A 77 -9.50 2.40 15.08
CA PRO A 77 -9.61 3.14 16.35
C PRO A 77 -10.40 2.40 17.45
N ASN A 78 -10.87 1.16 17.24
CA ASN A 78 -11.69 0.46 18.22
C ASN A 78 -11.02 -0.83 18.70
N GLU A 79 -10.11 -0.70 19.68
CA GLU A 79 -9.92 -1.60 20.84
C GLU A 79 -8.57 -1.27 21.50
N THR A 80 -8.53 -0.15 22.23
CA THR A 80 -7.75 -0.10 23.46
C THR A 80 -8.35 0.97 24.36
N SER A 81 -9.41 0.61 25.10
CA SER A 81 -9.63 1.11 26.46
C SER A 81 -10.65 0.26 27.18
#